data_AF-A0A1V1V2W7-F1
#
_entry.id   AF-A0A1V1V2W7-F1
#
_cell.length_a   1.000
_cell.length_b   1.000
_cell.length_c   1.000
_cell.angle_alpha   90.00
_cell.angle_beta   90.00
_cell.angle_gamma   90.00
#
_symmetry.space_group_name_H-M   'P 1'
#
loop_
_entity.id
_entity.type
_entity.pdbx_description
1 polymer ?
#
loop_
_entity_poly.entity_id
_entity_poly.type
_entity_poly.pdbx_seq_one_letter_code
_entity_poly.pdbx_strand_id
1 'polypeptide(L)'
;MTDLTPDLVCRAGAALFGREWQAPLAALLNVNDRTIRRIASAARQGQPYTINQNWRAELATALSRASLDHELKAREASEVAAILRDDAA
;
A
#
# COMPACT_ATOMS: atom_id res chain seq x y z
N MET A 1 -8.88 -18.54 4.80
CA MET A 1 -8.33 -17.17 4.90
C MET A 1 -6.82 -17.29 4.83
N THR A 2 -6.15 -16.63 3.88
CA THR A 2 -4.68 -16.62 3.80
C THR A 2 -4.13 -15.79 4.93
N ASP A 3 -3.23 -16.30 5.77
CA ASP A 3 -2.62 -15.55 6.89
C ASP A 3 -1.72 -14.41 6.42
N LEU A 4 -1.54 -13.40 7.28
CA LEU A 4 -0.75 -12.21 6.95
C LEU A 4 0.70 -12.57 7.17
N THR A 5 1.49 -12.55 6.09
CA THR A 5 2.90 -12.93 6.10
C THR A 5 3.80 -11.69 6.01
N PRO A 6 5.09 -11.79 6.38
CA PRO A 6 6.04 -10.70 6.22
C PRO A 6 6.11 -10.17 4.77
N ASP A 7 6.06 -11.06 3.78
CA ASP A 7 6.05 -10.69 2.35
C ASP A 7 4.80 -9.86 2.00
N LEU A 8 3.62 -10.30 2.43
CA LEU A 8 2.38 -9.57 2.17
C LEU A 8 2.39 -8.18 2.80
N VAL A 9 2.95 -8.03 4.01
CA VAL A 9 3.11 -6.71 4.65
C VAL A 9 4.04 -5.81 3.84
N CYS A 10 5.15 -6.35 3.33
CA CYS A 10 6.10 -5.58 2.51
C CYS A 10 5.46 -5.14 1.19
N ARG A 11 4.73 -6.04 0.51
CA ARG A 11 4.03 -5.74 -0.73
C ARG A 11 2.92 -4.71 -0.53
N ALA A 12 2.15 -4.82 0.55
CA ALA A 12 1.13 -3.84 0.89
C ALA A 12 1.77 -2.46 1.16
N GLY A 13 2.84 -2.41 1.94
CA GLY A 13 3.59 -1.17 2.17
C GLY A 13 4.08 -0.53 0.87
N ALA A 14 4.76 -1.29 0.02
CA ALA A 14 5.27 -0.80 -1.25
C ALA A 14 4.16 -0.31 -2.19
N ALA A 15 3.01 -0.99 -2.21
CA ALA A 15 1.86 -0.57 -3.01
C ALA A 15 1.24 0.73 -2.50
N LEU A 16 1.18 0.94 -1.18
CA LEU A 16 0.58 2.13 -0.58
C LEU A 16 1.48 3.36 -0.64
N PHE A 17 2.79 3.18 -0.47
CA PHE A 17 3.70 4.27 -0.16
C PHE A 17 4.97 4.30 -1.03
N GLY A 18 5.11 3.38 -1.99
CA GLY A 18 6.24 3.34 -2.91
C GLY A 18 7.56 2.94 -2.23
N ARG A 19 8.67 3.51 -2.70
CA ARG A 19 10.04 3.08 -2.30
C ARG A 19 10.32 3.27 -0.80
N GLU A 20 9.77 4.32 -0.20
CA GLU A 20 10.05 4.72 1.19
C GLU A 20 8.99 4.19 2.17
N TRP A 21 8.35 3.07 1.83
CA TRP A 21 7.14 2.59 2.50
C TRP A 21 7.24 2.27 3.99
N GLN A 22 8.43 1.98 4.52
CA GLN A 22 8.55 1.41 5.87
C GLN A 22 8.10 2.35 6.98
N ALA A 23 8.48 3.62 6.92
CA ALA A 23 8.10 4.64 7.91
C ALA A 23 6.58 4.99 7.84
N PRO A 24 5.99 5.32 6.68
CA PRO A 24 4.57 5.60 6.60
C PRO A 24 3.71 4.36 6.91
N LEU A 25 4.19 3.15 6.61
CA LEU A 25 3.50 1.93 7.02
C LEU A 25 3.53 1.74 8.54
N ALA A 26 4.65 2.04 9.20
CA ALA A 26 4.75 1.98 10.66
C ALA A 26 3.76 2.95 11.31
N ALA A 27 3.64 4.17 10.77
CA ALA A 27 2.66 5.15 11.20
C ALA A 27 1.21 4.67 10.97
N LEU A 28 0.90 4.13 9.78
CA LEU A 28 -0.42 3.60 9.45
C LEU A 28 -0.86 2.50 10.44
N LEU A 29 0.03 1.58 10.76
CA LEU A 29 -0.24 0.44 11.65
C LEU A 29 -0.02 0.79 13.13
N ASN A 30 0.27 2.05 13.43
CA ASN A 30 0.57 2.58 14.76
C ASN A 30 1.61 1.74 15.54
N VAL A 31 2.73 1.43 14.89
CA VAL A 31 3.83 0.67 15.47
C VAL A 31 5.17 1.36 15.29
N ASN A 32 6.16 0.91 16.06
CA ASN A 32 7.54 1.39 15.93
C ASN A 32 8.12 1.00 14.55
N ASP A 33 8.81 1.93 13.88
CA ASP A 33 9.59 1.71 12.65
C ASP A 33 10.46 0.46 12.70
N ARG A 34 11.08 0.18 13.86
CA ARG A 34 11.92 -1.00 14.06
C ARG A 34 11.16 -2.30 13.83
N THR A 35 9.87 -2.35 14.16
CA THR A 35 9.01 -3.52 13.91
C THR A 35 8.86 -3.76 12.42
N ILE A 36 8.55 -2.72 11.64
CA ILE A 36 8.42 -2.83 10.18
C ILE A 36 9.75 -3.19 9.53
N ARG A 37 10.87 -2.59 9.99
CA ARG A 37 12.22 -2.95 9.52
C ARG A 37 12.57 -4.42 9.77
N ARG A 38 12.18 -4.97 10.94
CA ARG A 38 12.38 -6.41 11.24
C ARG A 38 11.54 -7.30 10.34
N ILE A 39 10.29 -6.93 10.09
CA ILE A 39 9.41 -7.65 9.14
C ILE A 39 10.02 -7.65 7.74
N ALA A 40 10.48 -6.48 7.26
CA ALA A 40 11.15 -6.36 5.97
C ALA A 40 12.43 -7.19 5.88
N SER A 41 13.19 -7.26 6.97
CA SER A 41 14.38 -8.11 7.06
C SER A 41 14.02 -9.60 7.00
N ALA A 42 13.00 -10.02 7.75
CA ALA A 42 12.54 -11.41 7.76
C ALA A 42 12.04 -11.86 6.38
N ALA A 43 11.25 -11.02 5.71
CA ALA A 43 10.78 -11.28 4.35
C ALA A 43 11.94 -11.48 3.36
N ARG A 44 12.95 -10.60 3.39
CA ARG A 44 14.13 -10.71 2.50
C ARG A 44 14.97 -11.96 2.76
N GLN A 45 15.04 -12.40 4.01
CA GLN A 45 15.83 -13.57 4.40
C GLN A 45 15.03 -14.88 4.34
N GLY A 46 13.75 -14.84 3.95
CA GLY A 46 12.86 -15.99 3.99
C GLY A 46 12.66 -16.56 5.41
N GLN A 47 12.88 -15.73 6.44
CA GLN A 47 12.79 -16.15 7.84
C GLN A 47 11.34 -16.00 8.35
N PRO A 48 10.88 -16.93 9.20
CA PRO A 48 9.58 -16.79 9.85
C PRO A 48 9.59 -15.57 10.77
N TYR A 49 8.49 -14.82 10.76
CA TYR A 49 8.27 -13.72 11.69
C TYR A 49 6.78 -13.63 12.00
N THR A 50 6.44 -13.59 13.28
CA THR A 50 5.05 -13.50 13.74
C THR A 50 4.50 -12.12 13.44
N ILE A 51 3.47 -12.06 12.60
CA ILE A 51 2.76 -10.83 12.24
C ILE A 51 1.47 -10.74 13.06
N ASN A 52 1.15 -9.54 13.54
CA ASN A 52 -0.15 -9.25 14.12
C ASN A 52 -1.22 -9.34 13.02
N GLN A 53 -2.07 -10.35 13.11
CA GLN A 53 -3.10 -10.63 12.10
C GLN A 53 -4.19 -9.55 12.04
N ASN A 54 -4.34 -8.74 13.10
CA ASN A 54 -5.33 -7.66 13.14
C ASN A 54 -5.05 -6.55 12.10
N TRP A 55 -3.80 -6.38 11.69
CA TRP A 55 -3.42 -5.41 10.64
C TRP A 55 -4.01 -5.74 9.27
N ARG A 56 -4.53 -6.95 9.06
CA ARG A 56 -5.16 -7.34 7.80
C ARG A 56 -6.27 -6.39 7.39
N ALA A 57 -7.16 -6.04 8.31
CA ALA A 57 -8.31 -5.18 8.02
C ALA A 57 -7.87 -3.75 7.68
N GLU A 58 -6.91 -3.22 8.43
CA GLU A 58 -6.32 -1.90 8.20
C GLU A 58 -5.63 -1.83 6.84
N LEU A 59 -4.79 -2.82 6.51
CA LEU A 59 -4.10 -2.90 5.22
C LEU A 59 -5.09 -3.06 4.06
N ALA A 60 -6.08 -3.93 4.19
CA ALA A 60 -7.10 -4.11 3.15
C ALA A 60 -7.88 -2.81 2.90
N THR A 61 -8.26 -2.11 3.98
CA THR A 61 -8.97 -0.82 3.88
C THR A 61 -8.09 0.24 3.20
N ALA A 62 -6.83 0.34 3.60
CA ALA A 62 -5.89 1.29 3.00
C ALA A 62 -5.67 1.00 1.50
N LEU A 63 -5.52 -0.27 1.13
CA LEU A 63 -5.33 -0.67 -0.27
C LEU A 63 -6.56 -0.39 -1.12
N SER A 64 -7.76 -0.68 -0.62
CA SER A 64 -9.01 -0.34 -1.31
C SER A 64 -9.14 1.16 -1.55
N ARG A 65 -8.80 1.99 -0.55
CA ARG A 65 -8.81 3.45 -0.69
C ARG A 65 -7.81 3.92 -1.74
N ALA A 66 -6.58 3.41 -1.72
CA ALA A 66 -5.56 3.76 -2.71
C ALA A 66 -5.97 3.38 -4.14
N SER A 67 -6.66 2.24 -4.32
CA SER A 67 -7.20 1.84 -5.63
C SER A 67 -8.25 2.81 -6.13
N LEU A 68 -9.20 3.20 -5.27
CA LEU A 68 -10.25 4.16 -5.61
C LEU A 68 -9.68 5.54 -5.96
N ASP A 69 -8.68 6.00 -5.21
CA ASP A 69 -8.01 7.27 -5.51
C ASP A 69 -7.31 7.24 -6.87
N HIS A 70 -6.71 6.11 -7.24
CA HIS A 70 -6.06 5.93 -8.54
C HIS A 70 -7.08 5.90 -9.68
N GLU A 71 -8.20 5.20 -9.50
CA GLU A 71 -9.31 5.16 -10.46
C GLU A 71 -9.94 6.54 -10.67
N LEU A 72 -10.16 7.30 -9.59
CA LEU A 72 -10.71 8.65 -9.66
C LEU A 72 -9.79 9.58 -10.46
N LYS A 73 -8.49 9.58 -10.14
CA LYS A 73 -7.49 10.37 -10.89
C LYS A 73 -7.44 9.99 -12.36
N ALA A 74 -7.55 8.71 -12.68
CA ALA A 74 -7.57 8.24 -14.07
C ALA A 74 -8.82 8.74 -14.82
N ARG A 75 -9.99 8.76 -14.15
CA ARG A 75 -11.23 9.29 -14.72
C ARG A 75 -11.15 10.80 -14.95
N GLU A 76 -10.68 11.56 -13.96
CA GLU A 76 -10.49 13.01 -14.06
C GLU A 76 -9.51 13.36 -15.20
N ALA A 77 -8.38 12.65 -15.30
CA ALA A 77 -7.42 12.86 -16.39
C ALA A 77 -8.02 12.56 -17.78
N SER A 78 -8.86 11.52 -17.88
CA SER A 78 -9.57 11.18 -19.13
C SER A 78 -10.60 12.23 -19.51
N GLU A 79 -11.30 12.82 -18.54
CA GLU A 79 -12.29 13.89 -18.76
C GLU A 79 -11.61 15.17 -19.26
N VAL A 80 -10.53 15.59 -18.60
CA VAL A 80 -9.71 16.74 -19.04
C VAL A 80 -9.18 16.53 -20.47
N ALA A 81 -8.70 15.33 -20.78
CA ALA A 81 -8.21 15.01 -22.12
C ALA A 81 -9.31 14.95 -23.19
N ALA A 82 -10.58 14.75 -22.82
CA ALA A 82 -11.72 14.85 -23.75
C ALA A 82 -12.03 16.32 -24.06
N ILE A 83 -12.14 17.17 -23.02
CA ILE A 83 -12.41 18.60 -23.17
C ILE A 83 -11.35 19.27 -24.07
N LEU A 84 -10.06 19.01 -23.81
CA LEU A 84 -8.96 19.60 -24.60
C LEU A 84 -8.94 19.14 -26.07
N ARG A 85 -9.53 17.99 -26.41
CA ARG A 85 -9.64 17.51 -27.80
C ARG A 85 -10.80 18.16 -28.55
N ASP A 86 -11.89 18.45 -27.85
CA ASP A 86 -13.08 19.07 -28.45
C ASP A 86 -12.89 20.58 -28.72
N ASP A 87 -12.03 21.27 -27.95
CA ASP A 87 -11.66 22.68 -28.19
C ASP A 87 -10.67 22.90 -29.35
N ALA A 88 -10.07 21.83 -29.89
CA ALA A 88 -9.06 21.89 -30.95
C ALA A 88 -9.63 21.69 -32.37
N ALA A 89 -10.95 21.53 -32.50
CA ALA A 89 -11.68 21.33 -33.76
C ALA A 89 -12.42 22.60 -34.20
#